data_AF-A0A1L6RE76-F1
#
_entry.id   AF-A0A1L6RE76-F1
#
_cell.length_a   1.000
_cell.length_b   1.000
_cell.length_c   1.000
_cell.angle_alpha   90.00
_cell.angle_beta   90.00
_cell.angle_gamma   90.00
#
_symmetry.space_group_name_H-M   'P 1'
#
loop_
_entity.id
_entity.type
_entity.pdbx_description
1 polymer ?
#
loop_
_entity_poly.entity_id
_entity_poly.type
_entity_poly.pdbx_seq_one_letter_code
_entity_poly.pdbx_strand_id
1 'polypeptide(L)'
;MHYRTENDVVALACAQCHRYFACYLCHDAIMTHKFAPADPTAKSVICGVCHQTMDYQDYSQNECPNCHHAFNPKCVRHQDIYFES
;
A
#
# COMPACT_ATOMS: atom_id res chain seq x y z
N MET A 1 -9.68 -9.77 8.72
CA MET A 1 -8.83 -8.65 9.16
C MET A 1 -7.39 -9.16 9.17
N HIS A 2 -6.61 -8.83 8.14
CA HIS A 2 -5.44 -9.63 7.75
C HIS A 2 -4.10 -9.13 8.32
N TYR A 3 -3.99 -7.83 8.58
CA TYR A 3 -2.81 -7.22 9.21
C TYR A 3 -3.30 -6.22 10.26
N ARG A 4 -2.82 -6.36 11.50
CA ARG A 4 -3.21 -5.54 12.66
C ARG A 4 -2.02 -5.40 13.61
N THR A 5 -1.05 -4.63 13.17
CA THR A 5 0.06 -4.11 13.97
C THR A 5 -0.02 -2.60 13.95
N GLU A 6 0.69 -1.94 14.87
CA GLU A 6 0.79 -0.47 14.92
C GLU A 6 1.44 0.12 13.66
N ASN A 7 2.08 -0.72 12.84
CA ASN A 7 2.75 -0.33 11.60
C ASN A 7 1.90 -0.60 10.35
N ASP A 8 0.70 -1.16 10.48
CA ASP A 8 -0.25 -1.37 9.39
C ASP A 8 -1.02 -0.09 9.06
N VAL A 9 -0.27 0.97 8.79
CA VAL A 9 -0.82 2.32 8.57
C VAL A 9 -0.89 2.67 7.09
N VAL A 10 -0.36 1.85 6.19
CA VAL A 10 -0.37 2.11 4.75
C VAL A 10 -1.65 1.57 4.11
N ALA A 11 -2.22 2.34 3.18
CA ALA A 11 -3.20 1.85 2.22
C ALA A 11 -2.68 2.00 0.79
N LEU A 12 -3.04 1.04 -0.07
CA LEU A 12 -2.61 0.91 -1.46
C LEU A 12 -3.80 1.04 -2.40
N ALA A 13 -3.66 1.85 -3.43
CA ALA A 13 -4.62 1.98 -4.51
C ALA A 13 -4.47 0.82 -5.51
N CYS A 14 -5.57 0.13 -5.80
CA CYS A 14 -5.63 -0.81 -6.91
C CYS A 14 -5.60 -0.05 -8.24
N ALA A 15 -4.75 -0.45 -9.18
CA ALA A 15 -4.62 0.24 -10.47
C ALA A 15 -5.88 0.15 -11.35
N GLN A 16 -6.70 -0.88 -11.15
CA GLN A 16 -7.92 -1.08 -11.93
C GLN A 16 -9.10 -0.23 -11.42
N CYS A 17 -9.30 -0.13 -10.11
CA CYS A 17 -10.47 0.55 -9.53
C CYS A 17 -10.15 1.83 -8.76
N HIS A 18 -8.87 2.18 -8.63
CA HIS A 18 -8.36 3.39 -7.96
C HIS A 18 -8.85 3.58 -6.52
N ARG A 19 -9.22 2.49 -5.86
CA ARG A 19 -9.66 2.47 -4.46
C ARG A 19 -8.54 1.97 -3.55
N TYR A 20 -8.46 2.58 -2.36
CA TYR A 20 -7.44 2.29 -1.36
C TYR A 20 -7.86 1.16 -0.43
N PHE A 21 -6.93 0.23 -0.18
CA PHE A 21 -7.12 -0.87 0.75
C PHE A 21 -5.87 -1.07 1.61
N ALA A 22 -6.05 -1.55 2.84
CA ALA A 22 -4.94 -1.89 3.71
C ALA A 22 -4.03 -3.01 3.15
N CYS A 23 -4.57 -3.88 2.30
CA CYS A 23 -3.81 -4.90 1.57
C CYS A 23 -4.62 -5.50 0.42
N TYR A 24 -3.96 -6.26 -0.46
CA TYR A 24 -4.63 -6.95 -1.58
C TYR A 24 -5.69 -7.96 -1.12
N LEU A 25 -5.49 -8.65 0.00
CA LEU A 25 -6.49 -9.60 0.53
C LEU A 25 -7.78 -8.90 0.98
N CYS A 26 -7.67 -7.69 1.52
CA CYS A 26 -8.85 -6.89 1.87
C CYS A 26 -9.57 -6.40 0.62
N HIS A 27 -8.83 -6.02 -0.43
CA HIS A 27 -9.40 -5.70 -1.73
C HIS A 27 -10.17 -6.90 -2.30
N ASP A 28 -9.50 -8.05 -2.43
CA ASP A 28 -10.04 -9.27 -3.05
C ASP A 28 -11.25 -9.86 -2.31
N ALA A 29 -11.39 -9.59 -1.01
CA ALA A 29 -12.53 -10.03 -0.22
C ALA A 29 -13.78 -9.15 -0.43
N ILE A 30 -13.62 -7.92 -0.92
CA ILE A 30 -14.68 -6.92 -1.06
C ILE A 30 -15.03 -6.68 -2.53
N MET A 31 -14.03 -6.74 -3.41
CA MET A 31 -14.16 -6.45 -4.83
C MET A 31 -14.47 -7.71 -5.63
N THR A 32 -15.12 -7.51 -6.78
CA THR A 32 -15.43 -8.57 -7.76
C THR A 32 -14.26 -8.86 -8.70
N HIS A 33 -13.11 -8.22 -8.49
CA HIS A 33 -11.88 -8.40 -9.25
C HIS A 33 -10.68 -8.51 -8.31
N LYS A 34 -9.57 -9.01 -8.85
CA LYS A 34 -8.30 -9.12 -8.13
C LYS A 34 -7.59 -7.78 -8.07
N PHE A 35 -6.79 -7.59 -7.02
CA PHE A 35 -5.94 -6.41 -6.90
C PHE A 35 -5.01 -6.32 -8.12
N ALA A 36 -5.01 -5.16 -8.78
CA ALA A 36 -4.12 -4.88 -9.90
C ALA A 36 -2.94 -4.04 -9.40
N PRO A 37 -1.69 -4.45 -9.71
CA PRO A 37 -0.50 -3.71 -9.32
C PRO A 37 -0.48 -2.31 -9.97
N ALA A 38 0.10 -1.35 -9.29
CA ALA A 38 0.26 0.01 -9.78
C ALA A 38 1.62 0.22 -10.47
N ASP A 39 1.69 1.21 -11.38
CA ASP A 39 2.96 1.72 -11.89
C ASP A 39 3.84 2.17 -10.69
N PRO A 40 5.13 1.75 -10.61
CA PRO A 40 6.03 2.11 -9.51
C PRO A 40 6.21 3.62 -9.30
N THR A 41 6.01 4.43 -10.33
CA THR A 41 6.12 5.89 -10.29
C THR A 41 4.80 6.58 -9.90
N ALA A 42 3.68 5.85 -9.90
CA ALA A 42 2.39 6.40 -9.52
C ALA A 42 2.31 6.61 -8.00
N LYS A 43 1.68 7.70 -7.58
CA LYS A 43 1.37 7.98 -6.16
C LYS A 43 0.19 7.11 -5.68
N SER A 44 0.42 5.80 -5.58
CA SER A 44 -0.58 4.77 -5.28
C SER A 44 -0.62 4.36 -3.81
N VAL A 45 0.30 4.85 -2.98
CA VAL A 45 0.39 4.53 -1.55
C VAL A 45 -0.03 5.75 -0.73
N ILE A 46 -0.78 5.56 0.35
CA ILE A 46 -1.11 6.64 1.30
C ILE A 46 -0.78 6.22 2.74
N CYS A 47 -0.15 7.14 3.48
CA CYS A 47 0.05 6.99 4.92
C CYS A 47 -1.25 7.30 5.67
N GLY A 48 -1.78 6.36 6.43
CA GLY A 48 -2.97 6.54 7.25
C GLY A 48 -2.75 7.41 8.50
N VAL A 49 -1.51 7.78 8.83
CA VAL A 49 -1.20 8.68 9.94
C VAL A 49 -1.25 10.14 9.51
N CYS A 50 -0.56 10.49 8.41
CA CYS A 50 -0.40 11.87 7.98
C CYS A 50 -0.98 12.18 6.59
N HIS A 51 -1.57 11.17 5.92
CA HIS A 51 -2.14 11.25 4.56
C HIS A 51 -1.17 11.61 3.44
N GLN A 52 0.15 11.54 3.68
CA GLN A 52 1.15 11.65 2.61
C GLN A 52 0.91 10.57 1.57
N THR A 53 0.81 10.97 0.30
CA THR A 53 0.78 10.06 -0.84
C THR A 53 2.21 9.79 -1.33
N MET A 54 2.48 8.56 -1.73
CA MET A 54 3.81 8.03 -1.97
C MET A 54 3.80 7.13 -3.20
N ASP A 55 4.93 7.08 -3.90
CA ASP A 55 5.20 6.09 -4.95
C ASP A 55 5.97 4.90 -4.35
N TYR A 56 6.41 3.97 -5.20
CA TYR A 56 7.19 2.82 -4.75
C TYR A 56 8.53 3.23 -4.12
N GLN A 57 9.22 4.24 -4.67
CA GLN A 57 10.52 4.67 -4.16
C GLN A 57 10.39 5.17 -2.71
N ASP A 58 9.41 6.04 -2.45
CA ASP A 58 9.08 6.52 -1.11
C ASP A 58 8.69 5.36 -0.18
N TYR A 59 7.78 4.48 -0.63
CA TYR A 59 7.27 3.36 0.16
C TYR A 59 8.36 2.33 0.53
N SER A 60 9.30 2.08 -0.38
CA SER A 60 10.40 1.12 -0.20
C SER A 60 11.38 1.49 0.93
N GLN A 61 11.34 2.73 1.43
CA GLN A 61 12.16 3.18 2.56
C GLN A 61 11.71 2.62 3.92
N ASN A 62 10.59 1.89 3.98
CA ASN A 62 10.00 1.29 5.20
C ASN A 62 9.50 2.31 6.25
N GLU A 63 9.42 3.59 5.92
CA GLU A 63 8.83 4.62 6.76
C GLU A 63 8.20 5.74 5.91
N CYS A 64 7.29 6.50 6.50
CA CYS A 64 6.72 7.66 5.82
C CYS A 64 7.75 8.80 5.72
N PRO A 65 8.01 9.37 4.53
CA PRO A 65 8.98 10.45 4.37
C PRO A 65 8.54 11.78 5.02
N ASN A 66 7.26 11.89 5.43
CA ASN A 66 6.71 13.08 6.05
C ASN A 66 6.64 12.97 7.59
N CYS A 67 6.10 11.86 8.12
CA CYS A 67 5.92 11.70 9.58
C CYS A 67 6.86 10.67 10.22
N HIS A 68 7.71 9.99 9.44
CA HIS A 68 8.64 8.96 9.88
C HIS A 68 8.00 7.77 10.60
N HIS A 69 6.68 7.60 10.48
CA HIS A 69 6.00 6.42 11.03
C HIS A 69 6.46 5.17 10.27
N ALA A 70 6.93 4.16 11.00
CA ALA A 70 7.43 2.93 10.42
C ALA A 70 6.31 2.11 9.75
N PHE A 71 6.58 1.57 8.57
CA PHE A 71 5.67 0.67 7.87
C PHE A 71 5.83 -0.77 8.31
N ASN A 72 4.81 -1.59 8.11
CA ASN A 72 4.89 -3.00 8.41
C ASN A 72 5.85 -3.70 7.42
N PRO A 73 6.99 -4.26 7.88
CA PRO A 73 7.97 -4.92 7.01
C PRO A 73 7.42 -6.18 6.33
N LYS A 74 6.29 -6.74 6.79
CA LYS A 74 5.59 -7.83 6.10
C LYS A 74 4.86 -7.35 4.84
N CYS A 75 4.36 -6.12 4.83
CA CYS A 75 3.70 -5.55 3.65
C CYS A 75 4.70 -5.27 2.52
N VAL A 76 5.93 -4.91 2.86
CA VAL A 76 7.01 -4.65 1.88
C VAL A 76 7.38 -5.92 1.11
N ARG A 77 7.26 -7.11 1.73
CA ARG A 77 7.50 -8.40 1.04
C ARG A 77 6.51 -8.71 -0.08
N HIS A 78 5.39 -8.00 -0.15
CA HIS A 78 4.38 -8.15 -1.19
C HIS A 78 4.51 -7.08 -2.29
N GLN A 79 5.66 -6.43 -2.42
CA GLN A 79 5.90 -5.39 -3.43
C GLN A 79 5.52 -5.86 -4.85
N ASP A 80 5.80 -7.12 -5.20
CA ASP A 80 5.52 -7.68 -6.53
C ASP A 80 4.01 -7.87 -6.80
N ILE A 81 3.17 -7.80 -5.76
CA ILE A 81 1.71 -7.80 -5.88
C ILE A 81 1.19 -6.36 -6.01
N TYR A 82 1.91 -5.42 -5.39
CA TYR A 82 1.49 -4.02 -5.30
C TYR A 82 1.95 -3.17 -6.47
N PHE A 83 3.07 -3.52 -7.09
CA PHE A 83 3.70 -2.76 -8.16
C PHE A 83 4.06 -3.62 -9.36
N GLU A 84 4.01 -3.02 -10.54
CA GLU A 84 4.49 -3.64 -11.77
C GLU A 84 6.03 -3.82 -11.72
N SER A 85 6.53 -4.88 -12.36
CA SER A 85 7.97 -5.20 -12.44
C SER A 85 8.68 -4.48 -13.57
#